data_AF-A0A847EDK5-F1
#
_entry.id   AF-A0A847EDK5-F1
#
_cell.length_a   1.000
_cell.length_b   1.000
_cell.length_c   1.000
_cell.angle_alpha   90.00
_cell.angle_beta   90.00
_cell.angle_gamma   90.00
#
_symmetry.space_group_name_H-M   'P 1'
#
loop_
_entity.id
_entity.type
_entity.pdbx_description
1 polymer ?
#
loop_
_entity_poly.entity_id
_entity_poly.type
_entity_poly.pdbx_seq_one_letter_code
_entity_poly.pdbx_strand_id
1 'polypeptide(L)'
;MEKTEISFPSGFAPLNTQVDIQVSKPLGLIAGVVVHEEARKLPLYNQPIKCDAKGQSKDGEEIVVNTVGRWLFGVPGYSGHIRIVPSQDKVSIYYPKESPGIVHELIKSLKEAVEVNL
;
A
#
# COMPACT_ATOMS: atom_id res chain seq x y z
N MET A 1 14.27 -24.84 -1.48
CA MET A 1 12.93 -24.36 -1.85
C MET A 1 13.13 -23.16 -2.76
N GLU A 2 12.80 -23.27 -4.04
CA GLU A 2 12.82 -22.13 -4.95
C GLU A 2 11.84 -21.08 -4.41
N LYS A 3 12.32 -19.86 -4.15
CA LYS A 3 11.43 -18.74 -3.83
C LYS A 3 10.67 -18.43 -5.11
N THR A 4 9.42 -18.86 -5.20
CA THR A 4 8.54 -18.46 -6.30
C THR A 4 8.40 -16.94 -6.24
N GLU A 5 9.04 -16.23 -7.16
CA GLU A 5 8.89 -14.78 -7.27
C GLU A 5 7.46 -14.47 -7.69
N ILE A 6 6.71 -13.78 -6.82
CA ILE A 6 5.33 -13.40 -7.09
C ILE A 6 5.36 -12.23 -8.09
N SER A 7 4.77 -12.44 -9.27
CA SER A 7 4.65 -11.41 -10.30
C SER A 7 3.46 -10.50 -10.02
N PHE A 8 3.66 -9.19 -10.15
CA PHE A 8 2.65 -8.17 -9.91
C PHE A 8 2.36 -7.40 -11.21
N PRO A 9 1.11 -6.97 -11.43
CA PRO A 9 0.75 -6.18 -12.61
C PRO A 9 1.37 -4.78 -12.52
N SER A 10 1.83 -4.23 -13.64
CA SER A 10 2.42 -2.87 -13.70
C SER A 10 1.41 -1.77 -14.04
N GLY A 11 0.28 -2.13 -14.66
CA GLY A 11 -0.75 -1.20 -15.12
C GLY A 11 -1.79 -0.85 -14.07
N PHE A 12 -2.49 0.27 -14.30
CA PHE A 12 -3.60 0.71 -13.45
C PHE A 12 -4.74 -0.32 -13.41
N ALA A 13 -5.30 -0.52 -12.22
CA ALA A 13 -6.50 -1.31 -11.99
C ALA A 13 -7.54 -0.49 -11.21
N PRO A 14 -8.86 -0.72 -11.42
CA PRO A 14 -9.90 0.01 -10.71
C PRO A 14 -9.85 -0.26 -9.20
N LEU A 15 -9.99 0.79 -8.39
CA LEU A 15 -10.00 0.69 -6.92
C LEU A 15 -11.41 0.31 -6.44
N ASN A 16 -11.75 -0.97 -6.58
CA ASN A 16 -13.09 -1.54 -6.36
C ASN A 16 -13.21 -2.39 -5.08
N THR A 17 -12.18 -2.43 -4.24
CA THR A 17 -12.24 -2.97 -2.88
C THR A 17 -12.10 -1.84 -1.88
N GLN A 18 -12.93 -1.85 -0.83
CA GLN A 18 -12.89 -0.89 0.27
C GLN A 18 -12.67 -1.62 1.60
N VAL A 19 -11.77 -1.10 2.43
CA VAL A 19 -11.59 -1.52 3.82
C VAL A 19 -11.62 -0.29 4.71
N ASP A 20 -12.55 -0.27 5.66
CA ASP A 20 -12.64 0.78 6.67
C ASP A 20 -11.81 0.39 7.90
N ILE A 21 -10.97 1.31 8.36
CA ILE A 21 -10.11 1.18 9.54
C ILE A 21 -10.56 2.21 10.56
N GLN A 22 -10.90 1.78 11.77
CA GLN A 22 -11.28 2.69 12.86
C GLN A 22 -10.04 3.41 13.41
N VAL A 23 -10.20 4.66 13.82
CA VAL A 23 -9.13 5.44 14.45
C VAL A 23 -9.70 6.22 15.64
N SER A 24 -8.93 6.37 16.71
CA SER A 24 -9.43 7.04 17.93
C SER A 24 -9.71 8.53 17.74
N LYS A 25 -9.14 9.15 16.70
CA LYS A 25 -9.26 10.58 16.39
C LYS A 25 -9.19 10.87 14.90
N PRO A 26 -9.79 11.99 14.43
CA PRO A 26 -9.70 12.40 13.04
C PRO A 26 -8.25 12.64 12.60
N LEU A 27 -7.80 11.91 11.58
CA LEU A 27 -6.45 12.07 11.01
C LEU A 27 -6.39 13.19 9.96
N GLY A 28 -7.49 13.51 9.28
CA GLY A 28 -7.52 14.57 8.26
C GLY A 28 -6.43 14.39 7.19
N LEU A 29 -5.77 15.48 6.80
CA LEU A 29 -4.79 15.50 5.70
C LEU A 29 -3.57 14.59 5.90
N ILE A 30 -3.26 14.19 7.14
CA ILE A 30 -2.11 13.34 7.44
C ILE A 30 -2.42 11.83 7.36
N ALA A 31 -3.68 11.43 7.14
CA ALA A 31 -4.08 10.03 7.17
C ALA A 31 -3.27 9.14 6.21
N GLY A 32 -3.02 9.62 4.99
CA GLY A 32 -2.22 8.88 4.01
C GLY A 32 -0.79 8.61 4.50
N VAL A 33 -0.16 9.62 5.11
CA VAL A 33 1.20 9.50 5.65
C VAL A 33 1.23 8.53 6.82
N VAL A 34 0.34 8.70 7.80
CA VAL A 34 0.33 7.87 9.02
C VAL A 34 0.06 6.41 8.69
N VAL A 35 -0.95 6.14 7.85
CA VAL A 35 -1.27 4.76 7.41
C VAL A 35 -0.10 4.14 6.64
N HIS A 36 0.63 4.92 5.83
CA HIS A 36 1.82 4.42 5.13
C HIS A 36 2.97 4.11 6.11
N GLU A 37 3.20 4.94 7.12
CA GLU A 37 4.21 4.67 8.15
C GLU A 37 3.90 3.41 8.96
N GLU A 38 2.63 3.18 9.33
CA GLU A 38 2.23 1.92 9.97
C GLU A 38 2.45 0.72 9.04
N ALA A 39 2.13 0.87 7.75
CA ALA A 39 2.36 -0.20 6.77
C ALA A 39 3.84 -0.57 6.65
N ARG A 40 4.77 0.40 6.67
CA ARG A 40 6.22 0.16 6.57
C ARG A 40 6.79 -0.69 7.70
N LYS A 41 6.12 -0.73 8.85
CA LYS A 41 6.51 -1.56 10.01
C LYS A 41 6.14 -3.03 9.83
N LEU A 42 5.24 -3.35 8.90
CA LEU A 42 4.74 -4.70 8.69
C LEU A 42 5.73 -5.53 7.85
N PRO A 43 6.00 -6.80 8.22
CA PRO A 43 6.92 -7.66 7.46
C PRO A 43 6.57 -7.79 5.97
N LEU A 44 5.27 -7.89 5.66
CA LEU A 44 4.78 -8.04 4.28
C LEU A 44 5.07 -6.83 3.39
N TYR A 45 5.28 -5.64 3.96
CA TYR A 45 5.56 -4.43 3.19
C TYR A 45 6.84 -4.56 2.36
N ASN A 46 7.88 -5.16 2.94
CA ASN A 46 9.18 -5.34 2.29
C ASN A 46 9.30 -6.67 1.55
N GLN A 47 8.21 -7.44 1.43
CA GLN A 47 8.25 -8.70 0.67
C GLN A 47 8.65 -8.41 -0.79
N PRO A 48 9.69 -9.08 -1.31
CA PRO A 48 10.12 -8.92 -2.69
C PRO A 48 9.05 -9.40 -3.69
N ILE A 49 8.92 -8.67 -4.80
CA ILE A 49 8.03 -9.00 -5.92
C ILE A 49 8.73 -8.74 -7.26
N LYS A 50 8.23 -9.33 -8.33
CA LYS A 50 8.60 -8.98 -9.70
C LYS A 50 7.53 -8.07 -10.31
N CYS A 51 7.91 -6.87 -10.72
CA CYS A 51 7.03 -5.92 -11.38
C CYS A 51 7.85 -5.06 -12.35
N ASP A 52 7.29 -4.78 -13.52
CA ASP A 52 7.97 -3.95 -14.53
C ASP A 52 7.80 -2.44 -14.26
N ALA A 53 7.00 -2.06 -13.25
CA ALA A 53 6.78 -0.67 -12.91
C ALA A 53 8.04 -0.02 -12.32
N LYS A 54 8.24 1.24 -12.69
CA LYS A 54 9.32 2.09 -12.18
C LYS A 54 8.77 3.46 -11.83
N GLY A 55 9.31 4.02 -10.76
CA GLY A 55 9.23 5.44 -10.46
C GLY A 55 10.48 6.17 -10.95
N GLN A 56 10.53 7.46 -10.64
CA GLN A 56 11.65 8.34 -10.94
C GLN A 56 11.88 9.32 -9.78
N SER A 57 13.13 9.45 -9.36
CA SER A 57 13.55 10.44 -8.37
C SER A 57 13.49 11.87 -8.94
N LYS A 58 13.67 12.88 -8.08
CA LYS A 58 13.74 14.28 -8.53
C LYS A 58 14.94 14.56 -9.45
N ASP A 59 16.01 13.79 -9.28
CA ASP A 59 17.25 13.91 -10.05
C ASP A 59 17.21 13.07 -11.35
N GLY A 60 16.07 12.42 -11.63
CA GLY A 60 15.84 11.63 -12.84
C GLY A 60 16.22 10.15 -12.73
N GLU A 61 16.71 9.70 -11.58
CA GLU A 61 17.11 8.30 -11.36
C GLU A 61 15.90 7.36 -11.28
N GLU A 62 15.98 6.19 -11.94
CA GLU A 62 14.91 5.19 -11.90
C GLU A 62 14.80 4.53 -10.51
N ILE A 63 13.58 4.43 -10.00
CA ILE A 63 13.27 3.73 -8.74
C ILE A 63 12.46 2.48 -9.04
N VAL A 64 13.04 1.31 -8.80
CA VAL A 64 12.34 0.03 -9.06
C VAL A 64 11.22 -0.22 -8.06
N VAL A 65 10.07 -0.67 -8.58
CA VAL A 65 8.94 -1.17 -7.78
C VAL A 65 9.12 -2.68 -7.59
N ASN A 66 9.85 -3.06 -6.54
CA ASN A 66 10.28 -4.44 -6.29
C ASN A 66 9.81 -5.01 -4.96
N THR A 67 8.91 -4.33 -4.26
CA THR A 67 8.28 -4.82 -3.02
C THR A 67 6.79 -4.57 -3.03
N VAL A 68 6.03 -5.37 -2.27
CA VAL A 68 4.57 -5.20 -2.12
C VAL A 68 4.22 -3.78 -1.69
N GLY A 69 4.94 -3.24 -0.70
CA GLY A 69 4.71 -1.89 -0.19
C GLY A 69 4.92 -0.81 -1.23
N ARG A 70 5.99 -0.88 -2.03
CA ARG A 70 6.25 0.07 -3.13
C ARG A 70 5.20 -0.01 -4.22
N TRP A 71 4.72 -1.21 -4.54
CA TRP A 71 3.67 -1.40 -5.53
C TRP A 71 2.33 -0.82 -5.07
N LEU A 72 2.00 -1.03 -3.79
CA LEU A 72 0.73 -0.60 -3.21
C LEU A 72 0.70 0.91 -2.93
N PHE A 73 1.71 1.44 -2.24
CA PHE A 73 1.75 2.84 -1.78
C PHE A 73 2.46 3.79 -2.74
N GLY A 74 3.17 3.26 -3.72
CA GLY A 74 3.91 4.06 -4.69
C GLY A 74 5.35 4.40 -4.25
N VAL A 75 6.05 5.05 -5.16
CA VAL A 75 7.39 5.64 -5.01
C VAL A 75 7.40 6.96 -5.80
N PRO A 76 8.38 7.87 -5.64
CA PRO A 76 8.47 9.06 -6.49
C PRO A 76 8.34 8.69 -7.98
N GLY A 77 7.50 9.41 -8.73
CA GLY A 77 7.21 9.11 -10.14
C GLY A 77 6.24 7.95 -10.41
N TYR A 78 5.76 7.25 -9.37
CA TYR A 78 4.80 6.14 -9.50
C TYR A 78 3.76 6.16 -8.36
N SER A 79 2.49 6.36 -8.71
CA SER A 79 1.42 6.65 -7.74
C SER A 79 1.00 5.48 -6.84
N GLY A 80 1.36 4.25 -7.19
CA GLY A 80 0.88 3.05 -6.49
C GLY A 80 -0.57 2.66 -6.84
N HIS A 81 -1.13 1.76 -6.03
CA HIS A 81 -2.40 1.08 -6.24
C HIS A 81 -3.35 1.19 -5.04
N ILE A 82 -3.24 2.28 -4.29
CA ILE A 82 -4.05 2.53 -3.10
C ILE A 82 -4.59 3.96 -3.11
N ARG A 83 -5.78 4.15 -2.56
CA ARG A 83 -6.31 5.46 -2.19
C ARG A 83 -6.76 5.43 -0.74
N ILE A 84 -6.32 6.42 0.02
CA ILE A 84 -6.62 6.54 1.45
C ILE A 84 -7.50 7.76 1.63
N VAL A 85 -8.70 7.57 2.18
CA VAL A 85 -9.69 8.62 2.37
C VAL A 85 -10.00 8.74 3.88
N PRO A 86 -9.55 9.81 4.55
CA PRO A 86 -9.91 10.05 5.93
C PRO A 86 -11.38 10.44 6.07
N SER A 87 -11.98 10.00 7.16
CA SER A 87 -13.23 10.48 7.72
C SER A 87 -13.05 10.76 9.21
N GLN A 88 -14.10 11.19 9.90
CA GLN A 88 -14.00 11.64 11.30
C GLN A 88 -13.37 10.59 12.22
N ASP A 89 -13.94 9.39 12.26
CA ASP A 89 -13.59 8.29 13.17
C ASP A 89 -13.00 7.08 12.43
N LYS A 90 -12.76 7.21 11.12
CA LYS A 90 -12.25 6.13 10.30
C LYS A 90 -11.39 6.60 9.15
N VAL A 91 -10.62 5.68 8.59
CA VAL A 91 -9.92 5.82 7.31
C VAL A 91 -10.38 4.71 6.37
N SER A 92 -10.85 5.10 5.19
CA SER A 92 -11.22 4.14 4.14
C SER A 92 -10.06 3.94 3.18
N ILE A 93 -9.62 2.70 3.03
CA ILE A 93 -8.62 2.28 2.06
C ILE A 93 -9.32 1.68 0.85
N TYR A 94 -8.98 2.18 -0.34
CA TYR A 94 -9.43 1.65 -1.62
C TYR A 94 -8.27 1.04 -2.41
N TYR A 95 -8.43 -0.16 -2.94
CA TYR A 95 -7.41 -0.86 -3.72
C TYR A 95 -8.05 -1.86 -4.72
N PRO A 96 -7.31 -2.38 -5.70
CA PRO A 96 -7.86 -3.32 -6.67
C PRO A 96 -8.26 -4.66 -6.04
N LYS A 97 -9.45 -5.16 -6.40
CA LYS A 97 -9.94 -6.49 -5.98
C LYS A 97 -9.08 -7.63 -6.49
N GLU A 98 -8.56 -7.49 -7.71
CA GLU A 98 -7.71 -8.50 -8.37
C GLU A 98 -6.23 -8.38 -7.94
N SER A 99 -5.97 -7.76 -6.78
CA SER A 99 -4.62 -7.67 -6.23
C SER A 99 -4.11 -9.07 -5.85
N PRO A 100 -2.79 -9.33 -5.90
CA PRO A 100 -2.24 -10.58 -5.39
C PRO A 100 -2.60 -10.82 -3.92
N GLY A 101 -2.79 -12.08 -3.52
CA GLY A 101 -3.24 -12.46 -2.16
C GLY A 101 -2.51 -11.76 -1.02
N ILE A 102 -1.19 -11.61 -1.15
CA ILE A 102 -0.33 -10.95 -0.18
C ILE A 102 -0.68 -9.46 0.06
N VAL A 103 -1.28 -8.78 -0.92
CA VAL A 103 -1.79 -7.41 -0.76
C VAL A 103 -2.97 -7.40 0.20
N HIS A 104 -3.89 -8.35 0.06
CA HIS A 104 -5.03 -8.48 0.98
C HIS A 104 -4.56 -8.80 2.40
N GLU A 105 -3.55 -9.67 2.55
CA GLU A 105 -2.93 -9.98 3.84
C GLU A 105 -2.24 -8.75 4.46
N LEU A 106 -1.53 -7.95 3.67
CA LEU A 106 -0.94 -6.69 4.10
C LEU A 106 -2.02 -5.71 4.56
N ILE A 107 -3.09 -5.53 3.80
CA ILE A 107 -4.21 -4.63 4.16
C ILE A 107 -4.90 -5.08 5.44
N LYS A 108 -5.11 -6.39 5.62
CA LYS A 108 -5.65 -6.94 6.87
C LYS A 108 -4.74 -6.64 8.06
N SER A 109 -3.45 -6.93 7.93
CA SER A 109 -2.46 -6.68 8.99
C SER A 109 -2.33 -5.19 9.31
N LEU A 110 -2.46 -4.33 8.30
CA LEU A 110 -2.45 -2.88 8.45
C LEU A 110 -3.67 -2.37 9.21
N LYS A 111 -4.86 -2.90 8.90
CA LYS A 111 -6.07 -2.58 9.66
C LYS A 111 -5.88 -2.89 11.14
N GLU A 112 -5.40 -4.10 11.45
CA GLU A 112 -5.15 -4.52 12.83
C GLU A 112 -4.11 -3.62 13.53
N ALA A 113 -3.01 -3.30 12.86
CA ALA A 113 -1.97 -2.42 13.42
C ALA A 113 -2.46 -0.99 13.67
N VAL A 114 -3.21 -0.42 12.74
CA VAL A 114 -3.74 0.94 12.87
C VAL A 114 -4.79 1.03 13.97
N GLU A 115 -5.72 0.08 14.05
CA GLU A 115 -6.79 0.08 15.07
C GLU A 115 -6.25 -0.10 16.50
N VAL A 116 -5.04 -0.65 16.65
CA VAL A 116 -4.35 -0.76 17.94
C VAL A 116 -3.53 0.49 18.26
N ASN A 117 -2.91 1.12 17.25
CA ASN A 117 -1.92 2.17 17.45
C ASN A 117 -2.46 3.61 17.34
N LEU A 118 -3.63 3.82 16.70
CA LEU A 118 -4.16 5.15 16.36
C LEU A 118 -5.55 5.44 16.94
#